data_AF-A0A1V1T3Q1-F1
#
_entry.id   AF-A0A1V1T3Q1-F1
#
_cell.length_a   1.000
_cell.length_b   1.000
_cell.length_c   1.000
_cell.angle_alpha   90.00
_cell.angle_beta   90.00
_cell.angle_gamma   90.00
#
_symmetry.space_group_name_H-M   'P 1'
#
loop_
_entity.id
_entity.type
_entity.pdbx_description
1 polymer ?
#
loop_
_entity_poly.entity_id
_entity_poly.type
_entity_poly.pdbx_seq_one_letter_code
_entity_poly.pdbx_strand_id
1 'polypeptide(L)'
;MKILPLSAFPPISNLEIRASDTMLSQNLSINEALSGVFGSVSLTAWICLLIPQLITNYKAKSAEGLSMGFLAIWLFGDVTNLSGALVTGLAPTATALAGYFCISDLILITQCIYYNVRNARIARQRRRSSGTDSSEERPLLRRNSTASGSHVRRSRHEQSKPDAIKRVVTAEDEYPNKSAWFNNLLAIVAIHLVGAAGWFISYRVGAWDKPDSTDVPDSSSPTAISGMVLGYASALCYLCARIPQIVKNYRQKSCEGLALLFFLFSLTGNLMYGLSVFSYSQDAEYLVKATPWLLGSLGTIVEDGIIFYQFRIYSGGHVSENGFNGVNDAHGSA
;
A
#
# COMPACT_ATOMS: atom_id res chain seq x y z
N MET A 1 -48.32 -28.11 -14.68
CA MET A 1 -47.25 -27.48 -15.47
C MET A 1 -47.92 -26.86 -16.71
N LYS A 2 -48.25 -25.57 -16.69
CA LYS A 2 -48.90 -24.87 -17.82
C LYS A 2 -47.80 -24.29 -18.71
N ILE A 3 -47.75 -24.74 -19.96
CA ILE A 3 -46.84 -24.22 -20.99
C ILE A 3 -47.45 -22.90 -21.48
N LEU A 4 -46.72 -21.79 -21.35
CA LEU A 4 -47.14 -20.48 -21.86
C LEU A 4 -47.17 -20.49 -23.41
N PRO A 5 -48.16 -19.87 -24.06
CA PRO A 5 -48.25 -19.82 -25.51
C PRO A 5 -47.12 -18.97 -26.12
N LEU A 6 -46.65 -19.34 -27.32
CA LEU A 6 -45.55 -18.65 -28.05
C LEU A 6 -45.81 -17.16 -28.30
N SER A 7 -47.05 -16.68 -28.20
CA SER A 7 -47.42 -15.27 -28.28
C SER A 7 -47.06 -14.44 -27.04
N ALA A 8 -46.60 -15.08 -25.96
CA ALA A 8 -46.12 -14.41 -24.74
C ALA A 8 -44.66 -13.95 -24.83
N PHE A 9 -43.94 -14.31 -25.91
CA PHE A 9 -42.61 -13.82 -26.18
C PHE A 9 -42.68 -12.65 -27.17
N PRO A 10 -42.02 -11.51 -26.90
CA PRO A 10 -41.98 -10.41 -27.85
C PRO A 10 -41.32 -10.88 -29.17
N PRO A 11 -41.76 -10.34 -30.33
CA PRO A 11 -41.14 -10.64 -31.62
C PRO A 11 -39.62 -10.44 -31.59
N ILE A 12 -38.85 -11.28 -32.29
CA ILE A 12 -37.38 -11.21 -32.32
C ILE A 12 -36.89 -9.82 -32.76
N SER A 13 -37.61 -9.15 -33.67
CA SER A 13 -37.35 -7.76 -34.05
C SER A 13 -37.45 -6.79 -32.88
N ASN A 14 -38.37 -7.00 -31.93
CA ASN A 14 -38.49 -6.19 -30.72
C ASN A 14 -37.42 -6.55 -29.68
N LEU A 15 -36.84 -7.74 -29.73
CA LEU A 15 -35.70 -8.15 -28.91
C LEU A 15 -34.39 -7.55 -29.44
N GLU A 16 -34.20 -7.48 -30.76
CA GLU A 16 -33.05 -6.80 -31.39
C GLU A 16 -33.17 -5.27 -31.31
N ILE A 17 -34.37 -4.70 -31.42
CA ILE A 17 -34.61 -3.27 -31.20
C ILE A 17 -34.45 -2.93 -29.72
N ARG A 18 -34.99 -3.71 -28.78
CA ARG A 18 -34.78 -3.48 -27.34
C ARG A 18 -33.33 -3.73 -26.93
N ALA A 19 -32.65 -4.72 -27.51
CA ALA A 19 -31.22 -4.90 -27.31
C ALA A 19 -30.43 -3.73 -27.93
N SER A 20 -30.79 -3.25 -29.12
CA SER A 20 -30.16 -2.08 -29.74
C SER A 20 -30.44 -0.78 -28.98
N ASP A 21 -31.63 -0.59 -28.40
CA ASP A 21 -32.01 0.56 -27.55
C ASP A 21 -31.38 0.47 -26.14
N THR A 22 -31.15 -0.74 -25.62
CA THR A 22 -30.40 -0.96 -24.37
C THR A 22 -28.89 -0.85 -24.62
N MET A 23 -28.42 -1.17 -25.83
CA MET A 23 -27.03 -1.00 -26.28
C MET A 23 -26.75 0.40 -26.83
N LEU A 24 -27.77 1.20 -27.16
CA LEU A 24 -27.70 2.65 -27.39
C LEU A 24 -27.69 3.40 -26.04
N SER A 25 -26.68 3.08 -25.23
CA SER A 25 -25.93 4.04 -24.46
C SER A 25 -26.67 4.95 -23.46
N GLN A 26 -26.64 4.58 -22.18
CA GLN A 26 -26.09 5.53 -21.21
C GLN A 26 -24.58 5.64 -21.50
N ASN A 27 -24.19 6.49 -22.45
CA ASN A 27 -22.76 6.74 -22.69
C ASN A 27 -22.20 7.40 -21.43
N LEU A 28 -21.23 6.75 -20.79
CA LEU A 28 -20.47 7.33 -19.68
C LEU A 28 -19.93 8.68 -20.14
N SER A 29 -20.13 9.74 -19.34
CA SER A 29 -19.58 11.05 -19.71
C SER A 29 -18.05 10.97 -19.76
N ILE A 30 -17.43 11.87 -20.53
CA ILE A 30 -15.96 11.96 -20.61
C ILE A 30 -15.35 12.13 -19.21
N ASN A 31 -16.01 12.92 -18.36
CA ASN A 31 -15.62 13.18 -16.98
C ASN A 31 -15.62 11.91 -16.12
N GLU A 32 -16.71 11.13 -16.19
CA GLU A 32 -16.82 9.85 -15.48
C GLU A 32 -15.81 8.82 -16.02
N ALA A 33 -15.56 8.80 -17.33
CA ALA A 33 -14.55 7.92 -17.93
C ALA A 33 -13.14 8.28 -17.48
N LEU A 34 -12.77 9.56 -17.54
CA LEU A 34 -11.48 10.06 -17.05
C LEU A 34 -11.30 9.79 -15.56
N SER A 35 -12.32 10.09 -14.76
CA SER A 35 -12.37 9.78 -13.34
C SER A 35 -12.11 8.28 -13.11
N GLY A 36 -12.78 7.42 -13.87
CA GLY A 36 -12.60 5.98 -13.77
C GLY A 36 -11.20 5.49 -14.11
N VAL A 37 -10.60 6.01 -15.18
CA VAL A 37 -9.22 5.68 -15.57
C VAL A 37 -8.25 6.11 -14.47
N PHE A 38 -8.29 7.36 -14.06
CA PHE A 38 -7.40 7.89 -13.01
C PHE A 38 -7.57 7.13 -11.70
N GLY A 39 -8.81 6.86 -11.30
CA GLY A 39 -9.11 6.10 -10.09
C GLY A 39 -8.59 4.66 -10.15
N SER A 40 -8.66 4.00 -11.31
CA SER A 40 -8.12 2.65 -11.48
C SER A 40 -6.59 2.61 -11.49
N VAL A 41 -5.93 3.62 -12.08
CA VAL A 41 -4.48 3.79 -11.98
C VAL A 41 -4.06 4.01 -10.53
N SER A 42 -4.78 4.85 -9.80
CA SER A 42 -4.55 5.06 -8.36
C SER A 42 -4.67 3.76 -7.57
N LEU A 43 -5.76 3.02 -7.75
CA LEU A 43 -5.99 1.72 -7.11
C LEU A 43 -4.87 0.72 -7.41
N THR A 44 -4.42 0.67 -8.66
CA THR A 44 -3.30 -0.21 -9.07
C THR A 44 -2.00 0.18 -8.35
N ALA A 45 -1.69 1.47 -8.26
CA ALA A 45 -0.49 1.93 -7.56
C ALA A 45 -0.51 1.51 -6.08
N TRP A 46 -1.65 1.66 -5.41
CA TRP A 46 -1.83 1.28 -4.01
C TRP A 46 -1.80 -0.23 -3.78
N ILE A 47 -2.36 -1.02 -4.71
CA ILE A 47 -2.26 -2.47 -4.70
C ILE A 47 -0.80 -2.91 -4.79
N CYS A 48 -0.03 -2.35 -5.74
CA CYS A 48 1.39 -2.63 -5.89
C CYS A 48 2.22 -2.21 -4.67
N LEU A 49 1.78 -1.20 -3.92
CA LEU A 49 2.42 -0.72 -2.71
C LEU A 49 2.12 -1.62 -1.49
N LEU A 50 0.86 -2.01 -1.28
CA LEU A 50 0.44 -2.71 -0.06
C LEU A 50 0.61 -4.23 -0.13
N ILE A 51 0.32 -4.87 -1.28
CA ILE A 51 0.41 -6.34 -1.41
C ILE A 51 1.78 -6.91 -1.01
N PRO A 52 2.93 -6.32 -1.40
CA PRO A 52 4.23 -6.82 -1.00
C PRO A 52 4.39 -6.93 0.52
N GLN A 53 3.83 -5.99 1.29
CA GLN A 53 3.88 -6.03 2.76
C GLN A 53 3.08 -7.21 3.31
N LEU A 54 1.85 -7.43 2.82
CA LEU A 54 1.00 -8.54 3.23
C LEU A 54 1.66 -9.89 2.92
N ILE A 55 2.29 -10.00 1.74
CA ILE A 55 3.02 -11.20 1.33
C ILE A 55 4.26 -11.41 2.22
N THR A 56 4.99 -10.34 2.55
CA THR A 56 6.19 -10.41 3.38
C THR A 56 5.85 -10.92 4.77
N ASN A 57 4.83 -10.37 5.42
CA ASN A 57 4.33 -10.86 6.71
C ASN A 57 3.96 -12.35 6.64
N TYR A 58 3.22 -12.73 5.59
CA TYR A 58 2.79 -14.12 5.40
C TYR A 58 3.97 -15.07 5.18
N LYS A 59 4.97 -14.69 4.38
CA LYS A 59 6.16 -15.51 4.11
C LYS A 59 7.06 -15.61 5.33
N ALA A 60 7.27 -14.50 6.03
CA ALA A 60 8.08 -14.43 7.25
C ALA A 60 7.43 -15.15 8.43
N LYS A 61 6.10 -15.35 8.41
CA LYS A 61 5.31 -15.82 9.56
C LYS A 61 5.55 -14.97 10.82
N SER A 62 5.84 -13.70 10.60
CA SER A 62 6.14 -12.68 11.60
C SER A 62 5.62 -11.35 11.09
N ALA A 63 5.23 -10.48 12.03
CA ALA A 63 4.89 -9.08 11.78
C ALA A 63 5.80 -8.15 12.61
N GLU A 64 7.00 -8.63 12.95
CA GLU A 64 8.02 -7.83 13.63
C GLU A 64 8.37 -6.61 12.78
N GLY A 65 8.19 -5.42 13.37
CA GLY A 65 8.37 -4.12 12.69
C GLY A 65 7.08 -3.33 12.50
N LEU A 66 5.91 -3.94 12.66
CA LEU A 66 4.62 -3.24 12.61
C LEU A 66 4.15 -2.82 14.01
N SER A 67 3.77 -1.55 14.16
CA SER A 67 3.22 -1.01 15.41
C SER A 67 1.70 -1.21 15.45
N MET A 68 1.19 -1.93 16.46
CA MET A 68 -0.25 -2.13 16.64
C MET A 68 -1.01 -0.82 16.84
N GLY A 69 -0.41 0.16 17.54
CA GLY A 69 -1.04 1.48 17.71
C GLY A 69 -1.15 2.25 16.40
N PHE A 70 -0.12 2.14 15.56
CA PHE A 70 -0.12 2.76 14.24
C PHE A 70 -1.16 2.11 13.31
N LEU A 71 -1.23 0.79 13.28
CA LEU A 71 -2.26 0.06 12.52
C LEU A 71 -3.67 0.40 12.99
N ALA A 72 -3.88 0.64 14.29
CA ALA A 72 -5.19 1.04 14.80
C ALA A 72 -5.59 2.45 14.33
N ILE A 73 -4.65 3.39 14.28
CA ILE A 73 -4.89 4.75 13.73
C ILE A 73 -5.19 4.67 12.24
N TRP A 74 -4.47 3.84 11.48
CA TRP A 74 -4.76 3.62 10.06
C TRP A 74 -6.14 3.02 9.84
N LEU A 75 -6.51 1.96 10.56
CA LEU A 75 -7.83 1.37 10.42
C LEU A 75 -8.94 2.38 10.75
N PHE A 76 -8.74 3.20 11.79
CA PHE A 76 -9.67 4.27 12.12
C PHE A 76 -9.78 5.30 10.98
N GLY A 77 -8.64 5.72 10.41
CA GLY A 77 -8.59 6.58 9.24
C GLY A 77 -9.33 5.99 8.04
N ASP A 78 -9.12 4.70 7.74
CA ASP A 78 -9.75 4.00 6.62
C ASP A 78 -11.26 3.84 6.80
N VAL A 79 -11.71 3.47 8.00
CA VAL A 79 -13.15 3.34 8.30
C VAL A 79 -13.85 4.69 8.19
N THR A 80 -13.25 5.75 8.72
CA THR A 80 -13.82 7.11 8.61
C THR A 80 -13.78 7.61 7.16
N ASN A 81 -12.72 7.31 6.41
CA ASN A 81 -12.59 7.61 4.98
C ASN A 81 -13.71 6.94 4.16
N LEU A 82 -13.90 5.63 4.31
CA LEU A 82 -14.94 4.87 3.61
C LEU A 82 -16.34 5.34 3.99
N SER A 83 -16.59 5.52 5.29
CA SER A 83 -17.89 5.97 5.79
C SER A 83 -18.24 7.36 5.26
N GLY A 84 -17.28 8.30 5.31
CA GLY A 84 -17.46 9.62 4.74
C GLY A 84 -17.74 9.57 3.25
N ALA A 85 -16.96 8.79 2.49
CA ALA A 85 -17.07 8.71 1.03
C ALA A 85 -18.42 8.15 0.57
N LEU A 86 -18.93 7.14 1.27
CA LEU A 86 -20.26 6.57 1.02
C LEU A 86 -21.37 7.59 1.30
N VAL A 87 -21.28 8.30 2.44
CA VAL A 87 -22.30 9.27 2.86
C VAL A 87 -22.32 10.51 1.96
N THR A 88 -21.16 10.98 1.48
CA THR A 88 -21.09 12.16 0.61
C THR A 88 -21.31 11.87 -0.88
N GLY A 89 -21.41 10.59 -1.26
CA GLY A 89 -21.52 10.19 -2.67
C GLY A 89 -20.25 10.53 -3.47
N LEU A 90 -19.08 10.23 -2.91
CA LEU A 90 -17.79 10.47 -3.59
C LEU A 90 -17.67 9.61 -4.85
N ALA A 91 -16.72 9.95 -5.73
CA ALA A 91 -16.46 9.21 -6.97
C ALA A 91 -16.36 7.69 -6.71
N PRO A 92 -17.00 6.82 -7.51
CA PRO A 92 -17.07 5.38 -7.24
C PRO A 92 -15.71 4.72 -7.05
N THR A 93 -14.71 5.12 -7.84
CA THR A 93 -13.32 4.64 -7.72
C THR A 93 -12.66 5.05 -6.41
N ALA A 94 -12.94 6.25 -5.91
CA ALA A 94 -12.43 6.72 -4.62
C ALA A 94 -13.04 5.92 -3.46
N THR A 95 -14.34 5.64 -3.52
CA THR A 95 -15.04 4.78 -2.55
C THR A 95 -14.51 3.34 -2.60
N ALA A 96 -14.27 2.79 -3.81
CA ALA A 96 -13.67 1.47 -3.98
C ALA A 96 -12.25 1.39 -3.40
N LEU A 97 -11.44 2.44 -3.59
CA LEU A 97 -10.11 2.54 -2.99
C LEU A 97 -10.17 2.57 -1.45
N ALA A 98 -11.09 3.34 -0.87
CA ALA A 98 -11.29 3.36 0.59
C ALA A 98 -11.69 1.97 1.12
N GLY A 99 -12.56 1.26 0.40
CA GLY A 99 -12.92 -0.12 0.72
C GLY A 99 -11.72 -1.07 0.68
N TYR A 100 -10.86 -0.92 -0.34
CA TYR A 100 -9.63 -1.70 -0.46
C TYR A 100 -8.67 -1.48 0.73
N PHE A 101 -8.51 -0.24 1.19
CA PHE A 101 -7.69 0.06 2.36
C PHE A 101 -8.25 -0.56 3.64
N CYS A 102 -9.55 -0.40 3.92
CA CYS A 102 -10.20 -1.06 5.05
C CYS A 102 -9.94 -2.58 5.08
N ILE A 103 -10.10 -3.24 3.93
CA ILE A 103 -9.87 -4.69 3.82
C ILE A 103 -8.40 -5.03 4.06
N SER A 104 -7.48 -4.26 3.47
CA SER A 104 -6.05 -4.47 3.60
C SER A 104 -5.59 -4.31 5.06
N ASP A 105 -6.11 -3.32 5.76
CA ASP A 105 -5.84 -3.06 7.17
C ASP A 105 -6.35 -4.17 8.07
N LEU A 106 -7.57 -4.66 7.84
CA LEU A 106 -8.10 -5.82 8.56
C LEU A 106 -7.24 -7.07 8.36
N ILE A 107 -6.75 -7.30 7.13
CA ILE A 107 -5.84 -8.41 6.84
C ILE A 107 -4.51 -8.22 7.57
N LEU A 108 -3.91 -7.04 7.52
CA LEU A 108 -2.63 -6.72 8.16
C LEU A 108 -2.72 -6.85 9.69
N ILE A 109 -3.77 -6.29 10.31
CA ILE A 109 -4.01 -6.40 11.75
C ILE A 109 -4.19 -7.86 12.14
N THR A 110 -4.97 -8.63 11.36
CA THR A 110 -5.17 -10.06 11.60
C THR A 110 -3.85 -10.82 11.53
N GLN A 111 -3.02 -10.57 10.50
CA GLN A 111 -1.68 -11.16 10.39
C GLN A 111 -0.82 -10.80 11.60
N CYS A 112 -0.83 -9.53 12.01
CA CYS A 112 -0.02 -9.05 13.12
C CYS A 112 -0.41 -9.74 14.44
N ILE A 113 -1.69 -9.73 14.79
CA ILE A 113 -2.21 -10.39 15.99
C ILE A 113 -1.91 -11.89 15.94
N TYR A 114 -2.22 -12.56 14.82
CA TYR A 114 -2.05 -14.00 14.67
C TYR A 114 -0.58 -14.41 14.85
N TYR A 115 0.35 -13.76 14.15
CA TYR A 115 1.77 -14.11 14.23
C TYR A 115 2.38 -13.73 15.57
N ASN A 116 1.99 -12.61 16.18
CA ASN A 116 2.46 -12.24 17.52
C ASN A 116 2.03 -13.27 18.57
N VAL A 117 0.76 -13.69 18.55
CA VAL A 117 0.25 -14.72 19.47
C VAL A 117 0.93 -16.06 19.22
N ARG A 118 1.05 -16.48 17.96
CA ARG A 118 1.71 -17.74 17.58
C ARG A 118 3.17 -17.78 18.04
N ASN A 119 3.93 -16.72 17.76
CA ASN A 119 5.36 -16.67 18.07
C ASN A 119 5.59 -16.56 19.58
N ALA A 120 4.73 -15.83 20.32
CA ALA A 120 4.76 -15.81 21.78
C ALA A 120 4.47 -17.19 22.39
N ARG A 121 3.52 -17.96 21.83
CA ARG A 121 3.24 -19.34 22.28
C ARG A 121 4.43 -20.28 22.04
N ILE A 122 5.04 -20.23 20.86
CA ILE A 122 6.23 -21.02 20.53
C ILE A 122 7.40 -20.68 21.46
N ALA A 123 7.63 -19.39 21.73
CA ALA A 123 8.68 -18.94 22.65
C ALA A 123 8.44 -19.44 24.08
N ARG A 124 7.19 -19.40 24.57
CA ARG A 124 6.83 -19.95 25.89
C ARG A 124 7.05 -21.46 25.98
N GLN A 125 6.69 -22.22 24.93
CA GLN A 125 6.90 -23.66 24.89
C GLN A 125 8.40 -24.01 24.92
N ARG A 126 9.23 -23.33 24.12
CA ARG A 126 10.68 -23.51 24.11
C ARG A 126 11.32 -23.24 25.48
N ARG A 127 10.87 -22.19 26.17
CA ARG A 127 11.33 -21.88 27.54
C ARG A 127 10.94 -22.95 28.55
N ARG A 128 9.74 -23.54 28.42
CA ARG A 128 9.29 -24.63 29.30
C ARG A 128 10.09 -25.91 29.06
N SER A 129 10.36 -26.27 27.80
CA SER A 129 11.17 -27.46 27.49
C SER A 129 12.64 -27.31 27.92
N SER A 130 13.23 -26.11 27.79
CA SER A 130 14.60 -25.87 28.26
C SER A 130 14.73 -25.83 29.78
N GLY A 131 13.67 -25.40 30.49
CA GLY A 131 13.65 -25.40 31.96
C GLY A 131 13.51 -26.79 32.59
N THR A 132 13.01 -27.78 31.85
CA THR A 132 12.97 -29.19 32.28
C THR A 132 14.31 -29.92 32.08
N ASP A 133 15.17 -29.45 31.17
CA ASP A 133 16.52 -30.01 30.95
C ASP A 133 17.59 -29.38 31.86
N SER A 134 17.23 -28.32 32.60
CA SER A 134 18.06 -27.69 33.63
C SER A 134 17.67 -28.11 35.05
N SER A 135 17.16 -29.33 35.23
CA SER A 135 17.23 -29.99 36.53
C SER A 135 18.70 -30.30 36.78
N GLU A 136 19.28 -29.72 37.83
CA GLU A 136 20.64 -29.94 38.31
C GLU A 136 20.84 -31.38 38.83
N GLU A 137 20.73 -32.36 37.94
CA GLU A 137 21.01 -33.75 38.24
C GLU A 137 21.87 -34.33 37.10
N ARG A 138 23.05 -33.72 36.93
CA ARG A 138 24.15 -34.39 36.22
C ARG A 138 24.89 -35.26 37.24
N PRO A 139 24.86 -36.60 37.11
CA PRO A 139 25.70 -37.46 37.95
C PRO A 139 27.16 -37.18 37.61
N LEU A 140 27.96 -36.83 38.62
CA LEU A 140 29.41 -36.74 38.51
C LEU A 140 30.00 -38.15 38.31
N LEU A 141 30.09 -38.60 37.06
CA LEU A 141 30.91 -39.76 36.70
C LEU A 141 32.19 -39.34 35.97
N ARG A 142 33.21 -39.22 36.81
CA ARG A 142 34.63 -39.46 36.61
C ARG A 142 35.00 -40.38 35.43
N ARG A 143 35.67 -39.75 34.44
CA ARG A 143 36.98 -40.08 33.84
C ARG A 143 37.18 -41.43 33.09
N ASN A 144 37.55 -41.23 31.82
CA ASN A 144 38.55 -41.92 30.97
C ASN A 144 38.11 -42.98 29.93
N SER A 145 38.70 -42.74 28.75
CA SER A 145 39.16 -43.65 27.67
C SER A 145 38.31 -43.81 26.40
N THR A 146 39.04 -43.52 25.30
CA THR A 146 39.02 -44.14 23.96
C THR A 146 37.92 -43.77 22.96
N ALA A 147 38.37 -42.95 22.00
CA ALA A 147 38.04 -42.92 20.58
C ALA A 147 36.95 -43.87 20.06
N SER A 148 35.92 -43.30 19.43
CA SER A 148 35.50 -43.71 18.09
C SER A 148 34.58 -42.66 17.47
N GLY A 149 34.68 -42.53 16.14
CA GLY A 149 34.31 -41.35 15.37
C GLY A 149 32.84 -40.94 15.41
N SER A 150 32.62 -39.65 15.16
CA SER A 150 31.31 -39.16 14.75
C SER A 150 31.46 -38.20 13.56
N HIS A 151 30.63 -38.49 12.57
CA HIS A 151 30.53 -37.84 11.28
C HIS A 151 30.44 -36.32 11.37
N VAL A 152 31.36 -35.64 10.67
CA VAL A 152 31.19 -34.24 10.27
C VAL A 152 30.03 -34.17 9.27
N ARG A 153 28.80 -33.99 9.76
CA ARG A 153 27.65 -33.62 8.93
C ARG A 153 27.79 -32.15 8.56
N ARG A 154 28.54 -31.90 7.49
CA ARG A 154 28.62 -30.61 6.80
C ARG A 154 27.22 -30.25 6.31
N SER A 155 26.51 -29.39 7.02
CA SER A 155 25.28 -28.77 6.52
C SER A 155 25.67 -27.84 5.37
N ARG A 156 25.52 -28.34 4.15
CA ARG A 156 25.51 -27.53 2.95
C ARG A 156 24.29 -26.62 3.05
N HIS A 157 24.50 -25.37 3.42
CA HIS A 157 23.48 -24.34 3.32
C HIS A 157 23.30 -24.08 1.83
N GLU A 158 22.34 -24.78 1.22
CA GLU A 158 21.84 -24.44 -0.11
C GLU A 158 21.13 -23.09 0.00
N GLN A 159 21.89 -22.05 -0.32
CA GLN A 159 21.43 -20.70 -0.52
C GLN A 159 20.60 -20.69 -1.81
N SER A 160 19.31 -21.03 -1.70
CA SER A 160 18.38 -20.97 -2.82
C SER A 160 17.28 -19.94 -2.52
N LYS A 161 17.51 -18.74 -3.07
CA LYS A 161 16.53 -17.72 -3.50
C LYS A 161 15.47 -17.22 -2.49
N PRO A 162 15.85 -16.43 -1.48
CA PRO A 162 15.00 -15.36 -0.95
C PRO A 162 15.46 -13.94 -1.36
N ASP A 163 16.61 -13.80 -2.02
CA ASP A 163 17.30 -12.51 -2.14
C ASP A 163 16.68 -11.52 -3.13
N ALA A 164 15.92 -11.99 -4.13
CA ALA A 164 15.32 -11.09 -5.13
C ALA A 164 14.17 -10.23 -4.57
N ILE A 165 13.41 -10.77 -3.59
CA ILE A 165 12.29 -10.05 -2.98
C ILE A 165 12.80 -9.20 -1.80
N LYS A 166 13.81 -9.69 -1.08
CA LYS A 166 14.46 -8.89 -0.03
C LYS A 166 15.13 -7.66 -0.64
N ARG A 167 15.85 -7.76 -1.77
CA ARG A 167 16.44 -6.59 -2.46
C ARG A 167 15.42 -5.54 -2.94
N VAL A 168 14.19 -5.94 -3.25
CA VAL A 168 13.12 -4.98 -3.62
C VAL A 168 12.59 -4.23 -2.38
N VAL A 169 12.71 -4.82 -1.18
CA VAL A 169 12.16 -4.31 0.08
C VAL A 169 13.23 -3.68 0.99
N THR A 170 14.48 -4.14 0.91
CA THR A 170 15.65 -3.59 1.58
C THR A 170 16.51 -2.94 0.50
N ALA A 171 16.36 -1.63 0.36
CA ALA A 171 17.15 -0.79 -0.52
C ALA A 171 18.63 -0.84 -0.12
N GLU A 172 19.34 -1.87 -0.57
CA GLU A 172 20.78 -1.89 -0.74
C GLU A 172 21.05 -1.69 -2.22
N ASP A 173 20.99 -0.45 -2.71
CA ASP A 173 21.68 -0.08 -3.94
C ASP A 173 22.06 1.41 -3.84
N GLU A 174 23.36 1.58 -3.62
CA GLU A 174 24.17 2.79 -3.59
C GLU A 174 24.04 3.54 -4.94
N TYR A 175 23.56 4.80 -4.92
CA TYR A 175 23.35 5.70 -6.07
C TYR A 175 22.49 5.14 -7.23
N PRO A 176 21.47 5.87 -7.71
CA PRO A 176 20.65 5.36 -8.79
C PRO A 176 21.43 5.39 -10.10
N ASN A 177 22.03 4.23 -10.46
CA ASN A 177 22.51 3.92 -11.79
C ASN A 177 21.41 4.28 -12.80
N LYS A 178 21.75 4.73 -14.03
CA LYS A 178 20.76 5.04 -15.08
C LYS A 178 19.73 3.91 -15.27
N SER A 179 20.16 2.67 -15.04
CA SER A 179 19.32 1.47 -15.02
C SER A 179 18.22 1.48 -13.94
N ALA A 180 18.48 1.99 -12.73
CA ALA A 180 17.50 2.06 -11.65
C ALA A 180 16.37 3.06 -11.95
N TRP A 181 16.71 4.25 -12.44
CA TRP A 181 15.70 5.23 -12.88
C TRP A 181 14.87 4.71 -14.05
N PHE A 182 15.48 3.98 -14.99
CA PHE A 182 14.76 3.34 -16.08
C PHE A 182 13.77 2.28 -15.57
N ASN A 183 14.19 1.42 -14.63
CA ASN A 183 13.31 0.43 -14.02
C ASN A 183 12.14 1.08 -13.26
N ASN A 184 12.40 2.16 -12.52
CA ASN A 184 11.36 2.92 -11.84
C ASN A 184 10.37 3.53 -12.84
N LEU A 185 10.86 4.13 -13.93
CA LEU A 185 10.02 4.66 -15.00
C LEU A 185 9.15 3.56 -15.63
N LEU A 186 9.75 2.41 -15.93
CA LEU A 186 9.04 1.27 -16.50
C LEU A 186 7.94 0.78 -15.55
N ALA A 187 8.19 0.74 -14.24
CA ALA A 187 7.20 0.37 -13.24
C ALA A 187 6.03 1.37 -13.19
N ILE A 188 6.30 2.67 -13.29
CA ILE A 188 5.27 3.70 -13.35
C ILE A 188 4.43 3.57 -14.62
N VAL A 189 5.05 3.38 -15.78
CA VAL A 189 4.34 3.14 -17.04
C VAL A 189 3.47 1.89 -16.95
N ALA A 190 3.99 0.80 -16.37
CA ALA A 190 3.23 -0.43 -16.17
C ALA A 190 1.98 -0.21 -15.30
N ILE A 191 2.08 0.56 -14.21
CA ILE A 191 0.93 0.91 -13.36
C ILE A 191 -0.16 1.65 -14.16
N HIS A 192 0.23 2.59 -15.01
CA HIS A 192 -0.74 3.33 -15.83
C HIS A 192 -1.44 2.41 -16.84
N LEU A 193 -0.68 1.53 -17.50
CA LEU A 193 -1.24 0.56 -18.46
C LEU A 193 -2.16 -0.45 -17.78
N VAL A 194 -1.75 -1.01 -16.64
CA VAL A 194 -2.55 -1.97 -15.87
C VAL A 194 -3.81 -1.31 -15.33
N GLY A 195 -3.72 -0.09 -14.80
CA GLY A 195 -4.89 0.67 -14.33
C GLY A 195 -5.86 0.99 -15.47
N ALA A 196 -5.38 1.47 -16.61
CA ALA A 196 -6.23 1.74 -17.77
C ALA A 196 -6.91 0.47 -18.30
N ALA A 197 -6.18 -0.65 -18.36
CA ALA A 197 -6.74 -1.95 -18.74
C ALA A 197 -7.78 -2.45 -17.70
N GLY A 198 -7.50 -2.28 -16.41
CA GLY A 198 -8.40 -2.63 -15.32
C GLY A 198 -9.71 -1.84 -15.39
N TRP A 199 -9.64 -0.54 -15.62
CA TRP A 199 -10.81 0.30 -15.88
C TRP A 199 -11.59 -0.18 -17.12
N PHE A 200 -10.90 -0.43 -18.23
CA PHE A 200 -11.56 -0.89 -19.46
C PHE A 200 -12.31 -2.21 -19.27
N ILE A 201 -11.69 -3.17 -18.57
CA ILE A 201 -12.34 -4.45 -18.23
C ILE A 201 -13.56 -4.19 -17.34
N SER A 202 -13.42 -3.37 -16.30
CA SER A 202 -14.50 -3.00 -15.38
C SER A 202 -15.68 -2.35 -16.11
N TYR A 203 -15.42 -1.46 -17.07
CA TYR A 203 -16.43 -0.87 -17.95
C TYR A 203 -17.14 -1.93 -18.80
N ARG A 204 -16.39 -2.87 -19.40
CA ARG A 204 -16.93 -3.91 -20.28
C ARG A 204 -17.81 -4.93 -19.57
N VAL A 205 -17.65 -5.09 -18.25
CA VAL A 205 -18.48 -5.99 -17.43
C VAL A 205 -19.68 -5.29 -16.78
N GLY A 206 -19.96 -4.03 -17.12
CA GLY A 206 -21.12 -3.29 -16.60
C GLY A 206 -20.96 -2.75 -15.18
N ALA A 207 -19.74 -2.70 -14.64
CA ALA A 207 -19.51 -2.19 -13.28
C ALA A 207 -19.72 -0.66 -13.14
N TRP A 208 -19.94 0.02 -14.26
CA TRP A 208 -20.16 1.47 -14.36
C TRP A 208 -21.61 1.83 -14.68
N ASP A 209 -22.52 0.84 -14.68
CA ASP A 209 -23.94 1.07 -14.88
C ASP A 209 -24.50 1.85 -13.67
N LYS A 210 -25.21 2.95 -13.94
CA LYS A 210 -25.74 3.81 -12.88
C LYS A 210 -26.90 3.10 -12.16
N PRO A 211 -26.86 2.95 -10.83
CA PRO A 211 -28.07 2.59 -10.10
C PRO A 211 -29.11 3.70 -10.24
N ASP A 212 -30.39 3.34 -10.41
CA ASP A 212 -31.50 4.30 -10.47
C ASP A 212 -31.51 5.16 -9.20
N SER A 213 -31.38 6.49 -9.40
CA SER A 213 -31.52 7.57 -8.40
C SER A 213 -30.91 7.28 -7.02
N THR A 214 -29.62 7.58 -6.85
CA THR A 214 -29.08 7.81 -5.50
C THR A 214 -29.29 9.28 -5.16
N ASP A 215 -30.13 9.55 -4.17
CA ASP A 215 -30.30 10.90 -3.60
C ASP A 215 -29.00 11.27 -2.87
N VAL A 216 -28.05 11.87 -3.60
CA VAL A 216 -26.82 12.37 -3.01
C VAL A 216 -27.20 13.58 -2.14
N PRO A 217 -26.84 13.60 -0.84
CA PRO A 217 -27.23 14.69 0.04
C PRO A 217 -26.65 16.04 -0.42
N ASP A 218 -27.45 17.10 -0.29
CA ASP A 218 -26.99 18.47 -0.46
C ASP A 218 -25.83 18.76 0.50
N SER A 219 -24.85 19.53 0.05
CA SER A 219 -23.64 19.90 0.80
C SER A 219 -23.90 20.55 2.16
N SER A 220 -25.04 21.26 2.29
CA SER A 220 -25.48 21.90 3.53
C SER A 220 -26.26 20.96 4.46
N SER A 221 -26.61 19.76 4.00
CA SER A 221 -27.34 18.79 4.80
C SER A 221 -26.49 18.29 5.98
N PRO A 222 -27.08 18.01 7.15
CA PRO A 222 -26.36 17.42 8.28
C PRO A 222 -25.63 16.12 7.91
N THR A 223 -26.23 15.33 7.01
CA THR A 223 -25.66 14.10 6.48
C THR A 223 -24.37 14.37 5.70
N ALA A 224 -24.38 15.28 4.71
CA ALA A 224 -23.17 15.65 3.98
C ALA A 224 -22.09 16.23 4.90
N ILE A 225 -22.48 17.09 5.86
CA ILE A 225 -21.55 17.68 6.82
C ILE A 225 -20.89 16.58 7.67
N SER A 226 -21.66 15.62 8.20
CA SER A 226 -21.09 14.50 8.94
C SER A 226 -20.13 13.67 8.09
N GLY A 227 -20.45 13.43 6.82
CA GLY A 227 -19.57 12.74 5.88
C GLY A 227 -18.26 13.51 5.64
N MET A 228 -18.33 14.84 5.49
CA MET A 228 -17.14 15.68 5.36
C MET A 228 -16.28 15.68 6.63
N VAL A 229 -16.89 15.73 7.81
CA VAL A 229 -16.16 15.65 9.09
C VAL A 229 -15.40 14.32 9.20
N LEU A 230 -16.01 13.21 8.80
CA LEU A 230 -15.33 11.91 8.73
C LEU A 230 -14.17 11.93 7.73
N GLY A 231 -14.33 12.57 6.58
CA GLY A 231 -13.26 12.78 5.60
C GLY A 231 -12.11 13.65 6.14
N TYR A 232 -12.40 14.68 6.94
CA TYR A 232 -11.35 15.49 7.59
C TYR A 232 -10.61 14.71 8.66
N ALA A 233 -11.33 13.87 9.43
CA ALA A 233 -10.73 13.01 10.43
C ALA A 233 -9.77 12.00 9.77
N SER A 234 -10.15 11.40 8.64
CA SER A 234 -9.28 10.48 7.90
C SER A 234 -8.05 11.20 7.33
N ALA A 235 -8.24 12.36 6.69
CA ALA A 235 -7.15 13.17 6.16
C ALA A 235 -6.13 13.53 7.27
N LEU A 236 -6.60 13.95 8.45
CA LEU A 236 -5.73 14.24 9.59
C LEU A 236 -4.94 13.01 10.03
N CYS A 237 -5.56 11.83 10.09
CA CYS A 237 -4.89 10.59 10.46
C CYS A 237 -3.77 10.24 9.46
N TYR A 238 -4.05 10.32 8.16
CA TYR A 238 -3.08 9.98 7.12
C TYR A 238 -1.88 10.92 7.09
N LEU A 239 -2.11 12.23 7.19
CA LEU A 239 -1.04 13.23 7.19
C LEU A 239 -0.18 13.10 8.46
N CYS A 240 -0.82 13.02 9.63
CA CYS A 240 -0.10 12.84 10.89
C CYS A 240 0.74 11.54 10.93
N ALA A 241 0.28 10.48 10.28
CA ALA A 241 1.00 9.20 10.21
C ALA A 241 2.32 9.29 9.43
N ARG A 242 2.46 10.25 8.51
CA ARG A 242 3.65 10.40 7.65
C ARG A 242 4.72 11.32 8.23
N ILE A 243 4.32 12.31 9.04
CA ILE A 243 5.23 13.25 9.71
C ILE A 243 6.39 12.56 10.46
N PRO A 244 6.19 11.46 11.23
CA PRO A 244 7.28 10.79 11.92
C PRO A 244 8.42 10.36 11.00
N GLN A 245 8.12 9.92 9.77
CA GLN A 245 9.14 9.51 8.81
C GLN A 245 9.94 10.71 8.28
N ILE A 246 9.26 11.82 7.98
CA ILE A 246 9.90 13.08 7.54
C ILE A 246 10.85 13.59 8.64
N VAL A 247 10.38 13.59 9.89
CA VAL A 247 11.17 14.01 11.05
C VAL A 247 12.36 13.06 11.27
N LYS A 248 12.15 11.76 11.14
CA LYS A 248 13.21 10.76 11.27
C LYS A 248 14.32 10.99 10.25
N ASN A 249 13.98 11.14 8.97
CA ASN A 249 14.94 11.46 7.91
C ASN A 249 15.70 12.74 8.22
N TYR A 250 15.00 13.78 8.68
CA TYR A 250 15.63 15.06 9.03
C TYR A 250 16.60 14.94 10.21
N ARG A 251 16.27 14.14 11.23
CA ARG A 251 17.13 13.91 12.40
C ARG A 251 18.33 13.05 12.06
N GLN A 252 18.14 12.01 11.25
CA GLN A 252 19.18 11.06 10.87
C GLN A 252 20.07 11.57 9.74
N LYS A 253 19.67 12.66 9.06
CA LYS A 253 20.37 13.21 7.88
C LYS A 253 20.65 12.13 6.82
N SER A 254 19.77 11.14 6.75
CA SER A 254 19.88 9.97 5.89
C SER A 254 18.49 9.49 5.50
N CYS A 255 18.40 8.94 4.29
CA CYS A 255 17.23 8.21 3.78
C CYS A 255 17.55 6.71 3.59
N GLU A 256 18.60 6.22 4.24
CA GLU A 256 19.01 4.82 4.18
C GLU A 256 17.88 3.89 4.65
N GLY A 257 17.69 2.79 3.93
CA GLY A 257 16.60 1.84 4.19
C GLY A 257 15.22 2.27 3.67
N LEU A 258 15.10 3.44 3.02
CA LEU A 258 13.87 3.84 2.33
C LEU A 258 13.92 3.46 0.85
N ALA A 259 12.89 2.77 0.38
CA ALA A 259 12.73 2.46 -1.04
C ALA A 259 12.14 3.66 -1.79
N LEU A 260 12.91 4.30 -2.67
CA LEU A 260 12.45 5.43 -3.50
C LEU A 260 11.17 5.08 -4.30
N LEU A 261 11.08 3.85 -4.81
CA LEU A 261 9.95 3.38 -5.60
C LEU A 261 8.62 3.40 -4.82
N PHE A 262 8.67 3.14 -3.50
CA PHE A 262 7.49 3.23 -2.64
C PHE A 262 6.89 4.64 -2.65
N PHE A 263 7.74 5.67 -2.54
CA PHE A 263 7.30 7.06 -2.59
C PHE A 263 6.85 7.48 -3.99
N LEU A 264 7.45 6.93 -5.06
CA LEU A 264 6.98 7.16 -6.43
C LEU A 264 5.59 6.58 -6.67
N PHE A 265 5.29 5.39 -6.14
CA PHE A 265 3.95 4.80 -6.19
C PHE A 265 2.96 5.57 -5.32
N SER A 266 3.36 6.00 -4.12
CA SER A 266 2.55 6.87 -3.26
C SER A 266 2.19 8.19 -3.96
N LEU A 267 3.16 8.87 -4.56
CA LEU A 267 2.95 10.10 -5.31
C LEU A 267 1.98 9.87 -6.48
N THR A 268 2.22 8.83 -7.26
CA THR A 268 1.37 8.48 -8.42
C THR A 268 -0.04 8.14 -7.97
N GLY A 269 -0.19 7.32 -6.93
CA GLY A 269 -1.48 6.93 -6.38
C GLY A 269 -2.28 8.13 -5.89
N ASN A 270 -1.66 9.05 -5.15
CA ASN A 270 -2.35 10.24 -4.65
C ASN A 270 -2.67 11.25 -5.76
N LEU A 271 -1.76 11.48 -6.70
CA LEU A 271 -2.02 12.37 -7.84
C LEU A 271 -3.20 11.87 -8.67
N MET A 272 -3.18 10.59 -9.03
CA MET A 272 -4.25 9.98 -9.83
C MET A 272 -5.57 9.90 -9.04
N TYR A 273 -5.51 9.71 -7.73
CA TYR A 273 -6.70 9.80 -6.87
C TYR A 273 -7.31 11.21 -6.90
N GLY A 274 -6.50 12.25 -6.70
CA GLY A 274 -6.96 13.64 -6.73
C GLY A 274 -7.57 14.01 -8.08
N LEU A 275 -6.89 13.63 -9.18
CA LEU A 275 -7.41 13.80 -10.54
C LEU A 275 -8.70 13.02 -10.78
N SER A 276 -8.83 11.80 -10.24
CA SER A 276 -10.04 10.99 -10.32
C SER A 276 -11.22 11.70 -9.67
N VAL A 277 -11.06 12.12 -8.41
CA VAL A 277 -12.12 12.80 -7.65
C VAL A 277 -12.49 14.11 -8.33
N PHE A 278 -11.51 14.92 -8.72
CA PHE A 278 -11.75 16.18 -9.41
C PHE A 278 -12.48 15.97 -10.74
N SER A 279 -12.04 15.02 -11.57
CA SER A 279 -12.64 14.78 -12.90
C SER A 279 -14.05 14.20 -12.84
N TYR A 280 -14.48 13.62 -11.71
CA TYR A 280 -15.80 12.99 -11.59
C TYR A 280 -16.94 14.00 -11.79
N SER A 281 -16.87 15.14 -11.10
CA SER A 281 -17.82 16.24 -11.27
C SER A 281 -17.14 17.58 -11.00
N GLN A 282 -17.39 18.55 -11.88
CA GLN A 282 -16.92 19.93 -11.77
C GLN A 282 -17.96 20.84 -11.12
N ASP A 283 -19.04 20.27 -10.59
CA ASP A 283 -20.03 21.01 -9.81
C ASP A 283 -19.38 21.51 -8.51
N ALA A 284 -19.56 22.80 -8.22
CA ALA A 284 -19.06 23.44 -7.01
C ALA A 284 -19.56 22.72 -5.74
N GLU A 285 -20.81 22.26 -5.74
CA GLU A 285 -21.39 21.54 -4.60
C GLU A 285 -20.70 20.20 -4.36
N TYR A 286 -20.39 19.46 -5.44
CA TYR A 286 -19.61 18.24 -5.35
C TYR A 286 -18.19 18.50 -4.86
N LEU A 287 -17.52 19.52 -5.40
CA LEU A 287 -16.14 19.84 -5.03
C LEU A 287 -16.00 20.27 -3.57
N VAL A 288 -17.00 21.00 -3.04
CA VAL A 288 -17.07 21.32 -1.61
C VAL A 288 -17.16 20.04 -0.78
N LYS A 289 -18.07 19.12 -1.14
CA LYS A 289 -18.18 17.81 -0.47
C LYS A 289 -16.88 17.01 -0.57
N ALA A 290 -16.20 17.03 -1.72
CA ALA A 290 -14.96 16.30 -1.97
C ALA A 290 -13.70 16.91 -1.33
N THR A 291 -13.80 18.13 -0.78
CA THR A 291 -12.66 18.90 -0.26
C THR A 291 -11.80 18.15 0.77
N PRO A 292 -12.35 17.41 1.76
CA PRO A 292 -11.52 16.69 2.73
C PRO A 292 -10.56 15.67 2.07
N TRP A 293 -11.04 14.95 1.07
CA TRP A 293 -10.28 13.95 0.33
C TRP A 293 -9.22 14.58 -0.58
N LEU A 294 -9.57 15.67 -1.25
CA LEU A 294 -8.62 16.43 -2.07
C LEU A 294 -7.51 17.04 -1.21
N LEU A 295 -7.83 17.55 -0.02
CA LEU A 295 -6.84 18.06 0.92
C LEU A 295 -5.93 16.96 1.47
N GLY A 296 -6.48 15.80 1.84
CA GLY A 296 -5.68 14.66 2.29
C GLY A 296 -4.72 14.16 1.21
N SER A 297 -5.21 14.04 -0.03
CA SER A 297 -4.40 13.67 -1.20
C SER A 297 -3.29 14.69 -1.49
N LEU A 298 -3.64 15.97 -1.56
CA LEU A 298 -2.69 17.05 -1.80
C LEU A 298 -1.64 17.15 -0.69
N GLY A 299 -2.05 17.05 0.57
CA GLY A 299 -1.12 17.05 1.71
C GLY A 299 -0.12 15.90 1.62
N THR A 300 -0.59 14.71 1.22
CA THR A 300 0.29 13.55 1.04
C THR A 300 1.29 13.76 -0.11
N ILE A 301 0.85 14.39 -1.21
CA ILE A 301 1.73 14.76 -2.33
C ILE A 301 2.82 15.73 -1.86
N VAL A 302 2.47 16.71 -1.03
CA VAL A 302 3.43 17.66 -0.44
C VAL A 302 4.43 16.93 0.46
N GLU A 303 3.96 16.03 1.32
CA GLU A 303 4.81 15.21 2.19
C GLU A 303 5.77 14.32 1.40
N ASP A 304 5.29 13.65 0.34
CA ASP A 304 6.13 12.87 -0.58
C ASP A 304 7.17 13.79 -1.26
N GLY A 305 6.78 14.99 -1.66
CA GLY A 305 7.68 16.04 -2.18
C GLY A 305 8.80 16.41 -1.21
N ILE A 306 8.49 16.58 0.08
CA ILE A 306 9.48 16.82 1.13
C ILE A 306 10.44 15.65 1.24
N ILE A 307 9.94 14.41 1.13
CA ILE A 307 10.78 13.20 1.20
C ILE A 307 11.69 13.10 -0.04
N PHE A 308 11.21 13.41 -1.25
CA PHE A 308 12.07 13.48 -2.44
C PHE A 308 13.16 14.54 -2.30
N TYR A 309 12.83 15.70 -1.71
CA TYR A 309 13.82 16.70 -1.37
C TYR A 309 14.87 16.15 -0.39
N GLN A 310 14.45 15.42 0.65
CA GLN A 310 15.35 14.75 1.60
C GLN A 310 16.26 13.72 0.91
N PHE A 311 15.73 12.89 0.00
CA PHE A 311 16.54 11.97 -0.82
C PHE A 311 17.61 12.72 -1.61
N ARG A 312 17.29 13.90 -2.16
CA ARG A 312 18.22 14.69 -2.97
C ARG A 312 19.35 15.32 -2.15
N ILE A 313 19.07 15.80 -0.93
CA ILE A 313 20.08 16.46 -0.09
C ILE A 313 20.95 15.47 0.69
N TYR A 314 20.39 14.34 1.12
CA TYR A 314 21.12 13.35 1.93
C TYR A 314 21.87 12.31 1.09
N SER A 315 21.62 12.22 -0.22
CA SER A 315 22.40 11.39 -1.15
C SER A 315 23.82 11.92 -1.42
N GLY A 316 24.12 13.18 -1.08
CA GLY A 316 25.42 13.80 -1.34
C GLY A 316 26.42 13.78 -0.16
N GLY A 317 26.06 13.18 0.98
CA GLY A 317 26.81 13.32 2.23
C GLY A 317 28.02 12.38 2.43
N HIS A 318 28.27 11.41 1.55
CA HIS A 318 29.35 10.42 1.71
C HIS A 318 30.65 10.75 0.98
N VAL A 319 30.92 12.03 0.70
CA VAL A 319 32.24 12.47 0.23
C VAL A 319 32.70 13.64 1.09
N SER A 320 33.84 13.44 1.77
CA SER A 320 34.67 14.41 2.50
C SER A 320 34.71 14.28 4.03
N GLU A 321 35.11 13.12 4.56
CA GLU A 321 35.74 13.11 5.90
C GLU A 321 36.81 12.01 6.11
N ASN A 322 37.33 11.38 5.05
CA ASN A 322 38.44 10.42 5.13
C ASN A 322 39.69 10.86 4.31
N GLY A 323 39.76 12.12 3.87
CA GLY A 323 40.80 12.60 2.97
C GLY A 323 41.92 13.47 3.57
N PHE A 324 41.89 13.78 4.88
CA PHE A 324 42.77 14.84 5.43
C PHE A 324 43.71 14.43 6.58
N ASN A 325 43.86 13.15 6.92
CA ASN A 325 44.79 12.72 7.98
C ASN A 325 45.96 11.83 7.49
N GLY A 326 46.27 11.85 6.19
CA GLY A 326 47.30 10.96 5.59
C GLY A 326 48.57 11.63 5.08
N VAL A 327 48.75 12.94 5.23
CA VAL A 327 49.94 13.65 4.73
C VAL A 327 50.36 14.69 5.76
N ASN A 328 51.19 14.28 6.71
CA ASN A 328 52.24 15.07 7.36
C ASN A 328 52.88 14.17 8.42
N ASP A 329 54.03 13.58 8.06
CA ASP A 329 55.18 13.28 8.93
C ASP A 329 56.04 12.19 8.30
N ALA A 330 56.61 12.53 7.15
CA ALA A 330 57.77 11.85 6.61
C ALA A 330 58.67 12.92 5.98
N HIS A 331 59.50 13.57 6.80
CA HIS A 331 60.85 14.04 6.44
C HIS A 331 61.51 14.72 7.64
N GLY A 332 62.58 14.11 8.17
CA GLY A 332 63.39 14.73 9.22
C GLY A 332 64.44 13.82 9.85
N SER A 333 65.18 13.04 9.05
CA SER A 333 66.40 12.38 9.51
C SER A 333 67.44 12.32 8.38
N ALA A 334 68.27 13.35 8.34
CA ALA A 334 69.67 13.34 7.94
C ALA A 334 70.32 14.62 8.47
#